data_AF-A0A563EQM7-F1
#
_entry.id   AF-A0A563EQM7-F1
#
_cell.length_a   1.000
_cell.length_b   1.000
_cell.length_c   1.000
_cell.angle_alpha   90.00
_cell.angle_beta   90.00
_cell.angle_gamma   90.00
#
_symmetry.space_group_name_H-M   'P 1'
#
loop_
_entity.id
_entity.type
_entity.pdbx_description
1 polymer ?
#
loop_
_entity_poly.entity_id
_entity_poly.type
_entity_poly.pdbx_seq_one_letter_code
_entity_poly.pdbx_strand_id
1 'polypeptide(L)'
;MKKLLGVIGVLALVIGLAVWQRSDDAPPPAVVLKDVVLQYADGSELERIPGSTAHALRLSRVATQVVAELPRTGMTLDQLRSGGATIRTTLDPKAHTVAATTADLTTRGQPETLRTSLTAIDPASGAVKAYWPGKAYKEDYARGILRQAGSTFLPIDLVAALQAGKTLDTTYDGRSPRKIGGQTIRGPQQCSATCTLREALAKSSYPVFYDLVVNDTGTNGVKKAAHQAGVPQSVELDGKKVALLVGEDGSTPNGGIALGADNAELRPFDLAAAYATLASGGVRNEPFFIEKITGADGALLHQAVAKPVSAFHDDHVKSGDIAAQITGALQANPICDGKACQPGAYESPGSADQNSTAWMVGYTPTLAVSVFVGSDDEHTALKDAAGAPIDGTGLPATIWKGFLAGL
;
A
#
# COMPACT_ATOMS: atom_id res chain seq x y z
N MET A 1 78.12 57.71 26.60
CA MET A 1 79.55 57.36 26.75
C MET A 1 79.79 55.99 26.11
N LYS A 2 80.64 55.96 25.08
CA LYS A 2 81.50 54.87 24.55
C LYS A 2 81.03 53.39 24.52
N LYS A 3 80.99 52.88 23.27
CA LYS A 3 81.54 51.60 22.72
C LYS A 3 80.91 50.26 23.17
N LEU A 4 80.99 49.12 22.46
CA LEU A 4 81.13 48.63 21.08
C LEU A 4 81.34 47.09 21.24
N LEU A 5 80.97 46.26 20.25
CA LEU A 5 81.24 44.80 20.07
C LEU A 5 80.35 43.84 20.91
N GLY A 6 79.89 42.68 20.42
CA GLY A 6 80.03 42.04 19.11
C GLY A 6 79.66 40.54 19.20
N VAL A 7 79.04 40.04 18.12
CA VAL A 7 79.13 38.69 17.51
C VAL A 7 78.36 37.47 18.10
N ILE A 8 77.72 36.77 17.14
CA ILE A 8 77.36 35.33 16.98
C ILE A 8 76.04 34.80 17.57
N GLY A 9 75.15 34.39 16.66
CA GLY A 9 74.11 33.39 16.93
C GLY A 9 72.97 33.37 15.91
N VAL A 10 73.24 33.08 14.63
CA VAL A 10 72.17 32.81 13.64
C VAL A 10 72.17 31.32 13.30
N LEU A 11 71.08 30.63 13.64
CA LEU A 11 70.80 29.25 13.28
C LEU A 11 69.42 29.17 12.59
N ALA A 12 69.42 28.57 11.40
CA ALA A 12 68.35 27.83 10.69
C ALA A 12 66.89 28.36 10.78
N LEU A 13 66.31 28.99 9.75
CA LEU A 13 65.80 28.42 8.49
C LEU A 13 64.61 27.45 8.66
N VAL A 14 63.40 28.00 8.66
CA VAL A 14 62.15 27.29 8.30
C VAL A 14 61.44 28.13 7.23
N ILE A 15 61.34 27.54 6.04
CA ILE A 15 60.71 28.11 4.85
C ILE A 15 59.19 27.97 5.02
N GLY A 16 58.50 29.09 5.23
CA GLY A 16 57.04 29.18 5.12
C GLY A 16 56.67 29.78 3.77
N LEU A 17 56.36 28.93 2.79
CA LEU A 17 55.76 29.34 1.52
C LEU A 17 54.23 29.41 1.70
N ALA A 18 53.76 30.58 2.10
CA ALA A 18 52.33 30.91 2.06
C ALA A 18 51.94 31.20 0.60
N VAL A 19 51.47 30.17 -0.10
CA VAL A 19 50.76 30.34 -1.36
C VAL A 19 49.36 30.86 -1.04
N TRP A 20 49.19 32.17 -1.13
CA TRP A 20 47.89 32.84 -1.11
C TRP A 20 47.22 32.59 -2.47
N GLN A 21 46.44 31.51 -2.60
CA GLN A 21 45.44 31.41 -3.66
C GLN A 21 44.22 32.25 -3.24
N ARG A 22 44.08 33.41 -3.89
CA ARG A 22 42.82 34.15 -3.99
C ARG A 22 41.73 33.21 -4.49
N SER A 23 40.73 32.92 -3.67
CA SER A 23 39.39 32.58 -4.16
C SER A 23 38.55 33.85 -4.09
N ASP A 24 38.60 34.68 -5.13
CA ASP A 24 37.75 35.87 -5.27
C ASP A 24 36.32 35.51 -5.74
N ASP A 25 35.91 34.24 -5.63
CA ASP A 25 34.51 33.88 -5.83
C ASP A 25 33.74 34.20 -4.55
N ALA A 26 32.93 35.26 -4.60
CA ALA A 26 31.91 35.51 -3.61
C ALA A 26 31.10 34.20 -3.42
N PRO A 27 30.82 33.77 -2.18
CA PRO A 27 29.98 32.60 -1.96
C PRO A 27 28.68 32.79 -2.74
N PRO A 28 28.21 31.76 -3.47
CA PRO A 28 26.99 31.86 -4.25
C PRO A 28 25.87 32.39 -3.35
N PRO A 29 24.98 33.28 -3.87
CA PRO A 29 23.91 33.84 -3.08
C PRO A 29 23.12 32.71 -2.44
N ALA A 30 22.83 32.84 -1.14
CA ALA A 30 22.07 31.84 -0.41
C ALA A 30 20.77 31.55 -1.16
N VAL A 31 20.52 30.28 -1.48
CA VAL A 31 19.31 29.85 -2.18
C VAL A 31 18.12 30.17 -1.27
N VAL A 32 17.33 31.17 -1.66
CA VAL A 32 16.07 31.48 -0.97
C VAL A 32 15.04 30.44 -1.40
N LEU A 33 14.89 29.43 -0.56
CA LEU A 33 13.87 28.41 -0.73
C LEU A 33 12.48 29.03 -0.51
N LYS A 34 11.55 28.70 -1.40
CA LYS A 34 10.15 29.10 -1.40
C LYS A 34 9.26 27.94 -0.97
N ASP A 35 8.02 28.30 -0.64
CA ASP A 35 7.01 27.31 -0.28
C ASP A 35 6.61 26.46 -1.49
N VAL A 36 6.25 25.20 -1.20
CA VAL A 36 5.56 24.31 -2.14
C VAL A 36 4.16 24.07 -1.59
N VAL A 37 3.14 24.37 -2.39
CA VAL A 37 1.73 24.20 -2.00
C VAL A 37 1.22 22.87 -2.55
N LEU A 38 0.79 21.97 -1.68
CA LEU A 38 0.04 20.78 -2.06
C LEU A 38 -1.44 21.14 -2.12
N GLN A 39 -2.12 20.70 -3.18
CA GLN A 39 -3.55 20.89 -3.36
C GLN A 39 -4.27 19.56 -3.53
N TYR A 40 -5.52 19.50 -3.10
CA TYR A 40 -6.46 18.49 -3.53
C TYR A 40 -6.77 18.60 -5.03
N ALA A 41 -7.46 17.61 -5.59
CA ALA A 41 -7.81 17.56 -7.00
C ALA A 41 -8.65 18.77 -7.47
N ASP A 42 -9.45 19.36 -6.59
CA ASP A 42 -10.27 20.56 -6.85
C ASP A 42 -9.50 21.89 -6.73
N GLY A 43 -8.21 21.84 -6.37
CA GLY A 43 -7.35 23.02 -6.20
C GLY A 43 -7.37 23.64 -4.79
N SER A 44 -8.20 23.13 -3.86
CA SER A 44 -8.13 23.56 -2.46
C SER A 44 -6.81 23.15 -1.81
N GLU A 45 -6.31 23.95 -0.86
CA GLU A 45 -5.03 23.70 -0.19
C GLU A 45 -5.13 22.45 0.70
N LEU A 46 -4.24 21.48 0.46
CA LEU A 46 -4.06 20.29 1.28
C LEU A 46 -3.06 20.55 2.39
N GLU A 47 -1.85 21.00 2.01
CA GLU A 47 -0.77 21.29 2.95
C GLU A 47 0.26 22.21 2.29
N ARG A 48 0.91 23.06 3.10
CA ARG A 48 1.99 23.94 2.65
C ARG A 48 3.31 23.48 3.22
N ILE A 49 4.23 23.12 2.34
CA ILE A 49 5.61 22.77 2.69
C ILE A 49 6.41 24.08 2.72
N PRO A 50 6.86 24.56 3.89
CA PRO A 50 7.53 25.85 3.99
C PRO A 50 8.84 25.86 3.20
N GLY A 51 9.36 27.00 2.79
CA GLY A 51 10.70 27.11 2.21
C GLY A 51 11.85 26.90 3.21
N SER A 52 11.60 26.87 4.52
CA SER A 52 12.68 26.86 5.52
C SER A 52 13.33 25.49 5.75
N THR A 53 14.66 25.46 5.90
CA THR A 53 15.45 24.30 6.39
C THR A 53 15.71 24.37 7.90
N ALA A 54 15.26 25.43 8.59
CA ALA A 54 15.59 25.67 10.00
C ALA A 54 15.01 24.63 10.97
N HIS A 55 14.03 23.82 10.52
CA HIS A 55 13.45 22.72 11.27
C HIS A 55 13.27 21.50 10.36
N ALA A 56 13.39 20.29 10.92
CA ALA A 56 13.01 19.08 10.21
C ALA A 56 11.56 19.23 9.70
N LEU A 57 11.34 18.96 8.41
CA LEU A 57 10.02 19.02 7.80
C LEU A 57 9.07 18.04 8.51
N ARG A 58 8.07 18.58 9.19
CA ARG A 58 6.99 17.79 9.80
C ARG A 58 5.81 17.74 8.83
N LEU A 59 5.94 16.91 7.81
CA LEU A 59 4.88 16.69 6.83
C LEU A 59 3.78 15.80 7.43
N SER A 60 2.52 16.02 7.03
CA SER A 60 1.50 14.99 7.23
C SER A 60 1.90 13.71 6.48
N ARG A 61 1.38 12.56 6.91
CA ARG A 61 1.63 11.28 6.21
C ARG A 61 1.17 11.31 4.75
N VAL A 62 0.09 12.03 4.46
CA VAL A 62 -0.40 12.24 3.11
C VAL A 62 0.63 13.02 2.29
N ALA A 63 1.13 14.15 2.81
CA ALA A 63 2.17 14.94 2.16
C ALA A 63 3.48 14.15 2.00
N THR A 64 3.85 13.31 2.97
CA THR A 64 5.01 12.41 2.85
C THR A 64 4.87 11.47 1.66
N GLN A 65 3.69 10.88 1.43
CA GLN A 65 3.48 10.01 0.25
C GLN A 65 3.55 10.79 -1.07
N VAL A 66 3.00 12.01 -1.10
CA VAL A 66 3.10 12.90 -2.28
C VAL A 66 4.57 13.23 -2.57
N VAL A 67 5.35 13.60 -1.55
CA VAL A 67 6.78 13.90 -1.71
C VAL A 67 7.58 12.66 -2.12
N ALA A 68 7.26 11.49 -1.56
CA ALA A 68 7.88 10.22 -1.93
C ALA A 68 7.62 9.81 -3.40
N GLU A 69 6.57 10.34 -4.02
CA GLU A 69 6.26 10.11 -5.45
C GLU A 69 7.05 11.01 -6.40
N LEU A 70 7.59 12.15 -5.94
CA LEU A 70 8.30 13.12 -6.80
C LEU A 70 9.40 12.51 -7.69
N PRO A 71 10.22 11.54 -7.26
CA PRO A 71 11.19 10.90 -8.15
C PRO A 71 10.57 10.29 -9.41
N ARG A 72 9.31 9.82 -9.36
CA ARG A 72 8.58 9.30 -10.53
C ARG A 72 8.22 10.37 -11.55
N THR A 73 8.22 11.64 -11.16
CA THR A 73 7.98 12.78 -12.06
C THR A 73 9.28 13.37 -12.63
N GLY A 74 10.44 12.86 -12.17
CA GLY A 74 11.76 13.40 -12.51
C GLY A 74 12.14 14.65 -11.71
N MET A 75 11.43 14.93 -10.61
CA MET A 75 11.65 16.12 -9.78
C MET A 75 12.04 15.77 -8.35
N THR A 76 12.64 16.72 -7.66
CA THR A 76 12.91 16.66 -6.22
C THR A 76 12.21 17.80 -5.48
N LEU A 77 11.95 17.61 -4.19
CA LEU A 77 11.36 18.66 -3.36
C LEU A 77 12.24 19.92 -3.31
N ASP A 78 13.56 19.77 -3.32
CA ASP A 78 14.51 20.90 -3.30
C ASP A 78 14.46 21.72 -4.60
N GLN A 79 14.30 21.07 -5.76
CA GLN A 79 14.09 21.77 -7.03
C GLN A 79 12.80 22.60 -6.99
N LEU A 80 11.71 22.00 -6.47
CA LEU A 80 10.43 22.69 -6.36
C LEU A 80 10.48 23.87 -5.38
N ARG A 81 11.15 23.71 -4.23
CA ARG A 81 11.35 24.79 -3.26
C ARG A 81 12.23 25.91 -3.82
N SER A 82 13.23 25.60 -4.64
CA SER A 82 14.09 26.64 -5.24
C SER A 82 13.31 27.59 -6.17
N GLY A 83 12.32 27.06 -6.91
CA GLY A 83 11.49 27.85 -7.82
C GLY A 83 10.19 28.38 -7.20
N GLY A 84 9.67 27.70 -6.19
CA GLY A 84 8.27 27.77 -5.76
C GLY A 84 7.39 26.96 -6.72
N ALA A 85 6.48 26.14 -6.18
CA ALA A 85 5.62 25.28 -6.98
C ALA A 85 4.29 24.97 -6.31
N THR A 86 3.33 24.55 -7.13
CA THR A 86 2.06 23.97 -6.69
C THR A 86 1.98 22.54 -7.21
N ILE A 87 1.73 21.58 -6.32
CA ILE A 87 1.49 20.17 -6.64
C ILE A 87 0.00 19.93 -6.45
N ARG A 88 -0.73 19.72 -7.55
CA ARG A 88 -2.11 19.26 -7.51
C ARG A 88 -2.15 17.75 -7.47
N THR A 89 -2.74 17.22 -6.41
CA THR A 89 -2.86 15.78 -6.18
C THR A 89 -4.13 15.21 -6.81
N THR A 90 -4.25 13.89 -6.84
CA THR A 90 -5.47 13.17 -7.25
C THR A 90 -6.54 13.06 -6.15
N LEU A 91 -6.16 13.42 -4.93
CA LEU A 91 -6.99 13.25 -3.73
C LEU A 91 -8.25 14.11 -3.86
N ASP A 92 -9.39 13.46 -3.75
CA ASP A 92 -10.68 14.13 -3.69
C ASP A 92 -10.94 14.60 -2.26
N PRO A 93 -11.17 15.89 -2.00
CA PRO A 93 -11.29 16.41 -0.64
C PRO A 93 -12.53 15.89 0.09
N LYS A 94 -13.63 15.65 -0.64
CA LYS A 94 -14.85 15.03 -0.08
C LYS A 94 -14.53 13.59 0.33
N ALA A 95 -13.98 12.79 -0.56
CA ALA A 95 -13.62 11.40 -0.27
C ALA A 95 -12.62 11.30 0.87
N HIS A 96 -11.59 12.16 0.89
CA HIS A 96 -10.62 12.20 1.98
C HIS A 96 -11.29 12.49 3.33
N THR A 97 -12.21 13.45 3.37
CA THR A 97 -12.97 13.81 4.59
C THR A 97 -13.90 12.69 5.03
N VAL A 98 -14.60 12.04 4.10
CA VAL A 98 -15.50 10.91 4.38
C VAL A 98 -14.70 9.72 4.91
N ALA A 99 -13.52 9.42 4.34
CA ALA A 99 -12.64 8.37 4.85
C ALA A 99 -12.24 8.61 6.32
N ALA A 100 -11.76 9.82 6.63
CA ALA A 100 -11.37 10.20 7.97
C ALA A 100 -12.54 10.14 8.97
N THR A 101 -13.69 10.69 8.59
CA THR A 101 -14.87 10.79 9.46
C THR A 101 -15.50 9.44 9.72
N THR A 102 -15.67 8.59 8.69
CA THR A 102 -16.21 7.25 8.86
C THR A 102 -15.29 6.38 9.71
N ALA A 103 -13.97 6.46 9.50
CA ALA A 103 -13.01 5.76 10.35
C ALA A 103 -13.06 6.26 11.80
N ASP A 104 -13.15 7.58 12.03
CA ASP A 104 -13.26 8.16 13.38
C ASP A 104 -14.52 7.71 14.10
N LEU A 105 -15.68 7.85 13.46
CA LEU A 105 -16.98 7.52 14.04
C LEU A 105 -17.09 6.03 14.36
N THR A 106 -16.62 5.17 13.46
CA THR A 106 -16.71 3.70 13.66
C THR A 106 -15.76 3.21 14.74
N THR A 107 -14.62 3.87 14.93
CA THR A 107 -13.62 3.49 15.96
C THR A 107 -13.84 4.20 17.30
N ARG A 108 -14.82 5.09 17.41
CA ARG A 108 -15.11 5.80 18.66
C ARG A 108 -15.57 4.83 19.75
N GLY A 109 -14.91 4.87 20.90
CA GLY A 109 -15.21 3.99 22.03
C GLY A 109 -14.63 2.58 21.89
N GLN A 110 -13.94 2.27 20.79
CA GLN A 110 -13.15 1.04 20.66
C GLN A 110 -11.82 1.15 21.41
N PRO A 111 -11.12 0.04 21.69
CA PRO A 111 -9.82 0.07 22.35
C PRO A 111 -8.81 0.99 21.64
N GLU A 112 -8.10 1.80 22.40
CA GLU A 112 -7.11 2.74 21.87
C GLU A 112 -5.90 2.06 21.21
N THR A 113 -5.75 0.74 21.36
CA THR A 113 -4.73 -0.06 20.68
C THR A 113 -5.05 -0.32 19.21
N LEU A 114 -6.32 -0.17 18.81
CA LEU A 114 -6.72 -0.39 17.42
C LEU A 114 -6.13 0.67 16.49
N ARG A 115 -5.71 0.23 15.32
CA ARG A 115 -5.14 1.02 14.24
C ARG A 115 -5.93 0.75 12.98
N THR A 116 -6.23 1.81 12.23
CA THR A 116 -7.05 1.70 11.03
C THR A 116 -6.47 2.50 9.89
N SER A 117 -6.66 2.02 8.67
CA SER A 117 -6.35 2.78 7.46
C SER A 117 -7.38 2.52 6.36
N LEU A 118 -7.47 3.46 5.43
CA LEU A 118 -8.33 3.36 4.25
C LEU A 118 -7.61 3.93 3.04
N THR A 119 -7.57 3.18 1.94
CA THR A 119 -7.09 3.67 0.64
C THR A 119 -8.19 3.44 -0.40
N ALA A 120 -8.44 4.45 -1.23
CA ALA A 120 -9.38 4.38 -2.35
C ALA A 120 -8.72 4.83 -3.65
N ILE A 121 -8.79 3.99 -4.68
CA ILE A 121 -8.13 4.17 -5.98
C ILE A 121 -9.20 4.13 -7.08
N ASP A 122 -9.14 5.07 -8.02
CA ASP A 122 -9.91 5.01 -9.26
C ASP A 122 -9.34 3.93 -10.19
N PRO A 123 -10.10 2.85 -10.50
CA PRO A 123 -9.64 1.77 -11.37
C PRO A 123 -9.27 2.22 -12.79
N ALA A 124 -9.97 3.23 -13.32
CA ALA A 124 -9.82 3.64 -14.71
C ALA A 124 -8.47 4.33 -14.98
N SER A 125 -7.94 5.01 -13.97
CA SER A 125 -6.74 5.85 -14.10
C SER A 125 -5.58 5.45 -13.19
N GLY A 126 -5.85 4.80 -12.05
CA GLY A 126 -4.88 4.61 -10.97
C GLY A 126 -4.81 5.82 -10.01
N ALA A 127 -5.64 6.85 -10.19
CA ALA A 127 -5.63 8.02 -9.33
C ALA A 127 -6.03 7.65 -7.89
N VAL A 128 -5.19 7.98 -6.90
CA VAL A 128 -5.54 7.79 -5.48
C VAL A 128 -6.54 8.87 -5.08
N LYS A 129 -7.80 8.48 -4.87
CA LYS A 129 -8.91 9.39 -4.57
C LYS A 129 -9.05 9.69 -3.09
N ALA A 130 -8.75 8.72 -2.22
CA ALA A 130 -8.68 8.92 -0.78
C ALA A 130 -7.52 8.11 -0.18
N TYR A 131 -6.85 8.70 0.81
CA TYR A 131 -5.74 8.06 1.50
C TYR A 131 -5.75 8.48 2.97
N TRP A 132 -6.24 7.60 3.81
CA TRP A 132 -6.28 7.75 5.26
C TRP A 132 -5.30 6.77 5.91
N PRO A 133 -4.09 7.22 6.28
CA PRO A 133 -3.05 6.38 6.85
C PRO A 133 -3.24 6.08 8.35
N GLY A 134 -4.37 6.47 8.93
CA GLY A 134 -4.67 6.33 10.36
C GLY A 134 -4.45 7.61 11.17
N LYS A 135 -4.97 7.61 12.41
CA LYS A 135 -4.90 8.75 13.34
C LYS A 135 -3.52 8.97 13.97
N ALA A 136 -2.70 7.93 14.01
CA ALA A 136 -1.44 7.95 14.76
C ALA A 136 -0.34 8.69 13.98
N TYR A 137 0.31 9.67 14.61
CA TYR A 137 1.45 10.38 14.01
C TYR A 137 2.71 9.53 13.87
N LYS A 138 2.74 8.30 14.41
CA LYS A 138 3.94 7.45 14.46
C LYS A 138 4.09 6.55 13.24
N GLU A 139 3.01 5.96 12.72
CA GLU A 139 3.10 4.94 11.67
C GLU A 139 2.10 5.22 10.55
N ASP A 140 2.49 4.93 9.30
CA ASP A 140 1.56 4.94 8.16
C ASP A 140 0.90 3.56 8.04
N TYR A 141 -0.34 3.44 8.54
CA TYR A 141 -1.05 2.18 8.51
C TYR A 141 -1.55 1.78 7.13
N ALA A 142 -1.35 2.57 6.07
CA ALA A 142 -1.73 2.19 4.71
C ALA A 142 -0.53 1.72 3.86
N ARG A 143 0.65 2.34 4.03
CA ARG A 143 1.87 2.02 3.27
C ARG A 143 3.12 1.74 4.11
N GLY A 144 3.13 2.08 5.40
CA GLY A 144 4.27 1.93 6.30
C GLY A 144 4.37 0.57 6.99
N ILE A 145 3.39 -0.31 6.81
CA ILE A 145 3.36 -1.63 7.44
C ILE A 145 3.13 -2.75 6.43
N LEU A 146 3.66 -3.93 6.74
CA LEU A 146 3.29 -5.19 6.10
C LEU A 146 2.45 -6.01 7.08
N ARG A 147 1.40 -6.62 6.55
CA ARG A 147 0.47 -7.45 7.32
C ARG A 147 -0.06 -8.57 6.45
N GLN A 148 -0.34 -9.71 7.07
CA GLN A 148 -0.99 -10.86 6.43
C GLN A 148 -2.37 -10.44 5.92
N ALA A 149 -2.61 -10.65 4.63
CA ALA A 149 -3.84 -10.27 3.95
C ALA A 149 -5.03 -11.18 4.27
N GLY A 150 -4.76 -12.39 4.75
CA GLY A 150 -5.78 -13.41 5.00
C GLY A 150 -6.63 -13.69 3.76
N SER A 151 -7.92 -13.95 3.98
CA SER A 151 -8.89 -14.26 2.92
C SER A 151 -9.03 -13.20 1.82
N THR A 152 -8.53 -11.98 2.01
CA THR A 152 -8.55 -10.93 0.96
C THR A 152 -7.58 -11.23 -0.18
N PHE A 153 -6.68 -12.22 -0.02
CA PHE A 153 -5.74 -12.66 -1.04
C PHE A 153 -6.33 -13.70 -2.00
N LEU A 154 -7.39 -14.43 -1.59
CA LEU A 154 -7.99 -15.54 -2.36
C LEU A 154 -8.42 -15.18 -3.80
N PRO A 155 -8.89 -13.96 -4.10
CA PRO A 155 -9.16 -13.58 -5.50
C PRO A 155 -7.92 -13.63 -6.40
N ILE A 156 -6.72 -13.42 -5.84
CA ILE A 156 -5.45 -13.54 -6.56
C ILE A 156 -5.11 -15.00 -6.85
N ASP A 157 -5.41 -15.92 -5.93
CA ASP A 157 -5.32 -17.36 -6.20
C ASP A 157 -6.23 -17.78 -7.36
N LEU A 158 -7.43 -17.19 -7.46
CA LEU A 158 -8.34 -17.43 -8.57
C LEU A 158 -7.81 -16.85 -9.89
N VAL A 159 -7.12 -15.71 -9.89
CA VAL A 159 -6.40 -15.23 -11.09
C VAL A 159 -5.43 -16.30 -11.56
N ALA A 160 -4.59 -16.83 -10.66
CA ALA A 160 -3.62 -17.87 -11.00
C ALA A 160 -4.31 -19.16 -11.49
N ALA A 161 -5.44 -19.54 -10.89
CA ALA A 161 -6.23 -20.71 -11.30
C ALA A 161 -6.79 -20.58 -12.71
N LEU A 162 -7.38 -19.43 -13.03
CA LEU A 162 -7.93 -19.15 -14.35
C LEU A 162 -6.83 -19.09 -15.42
N GLN A 163 -5.67 -18.52 -15.08
CA GLN A 163 -4.49 -18.54 -15.95
C GLN A 163 -3.94 -19.96 -16.18
N ALA A 164 -4.09 -20.86 -15.21
CA ALA A 164 -3.74 -22.28 -15.31
C ALA A 164 -4.82 -23.13 -16.01
N GLY A 165 -5.89 -22.50 -16.54
CA GLY A 165 -6.96 -23.19 -17.28
C GLY A 165 -8.01 -23.86 -16.40
N LYS A 166 -8.04 -23.56 -15.09
CA LYS A 166 -9.16 -23.95 -14.22
C LYS A 166 -10.36 -23.05 -14.49
N THR A 167 -11.53 -23.47 -13.99
CA THR A 167 -12.76 -22.68 -14.02
C THR A 167 -13.27 -22.49 -12.60
N LEU A 168 -14.14 -21.50 -12.38
CA LEU A 168 -14.72 -21.29 -11.05
C LEU A 168 -15.66 -22.42 -10.60
N ASP A 169 -16.04 -23.33 -11.51
CA ASP A 169 -16.83 -24.52 -11.23
C ASP A 169 -15.96 -25.76 -10.95
N THR A 170 -14.63 -25.64 -11.05
CA THR A 170 -13.71 -26.69 -10.60
C THR A 170 -13.94 -26.99 -9.11
N THR A 171 -14.09 -28.26 -8.77
CA THR A 171 -14.45 -28.70 -7.43
C THR A 171 -13.28 -29.32 -6.67
N TYR A 172 -13.23 -29.02 -5.37
CA TYR A 172 -12.29 -29.60 -4.42
C TYR A 172 -13.04 -30.15 -3.20
N ASP A 173 -12.37 -30.98 -2.39
CA ASP A 173 -12.88 -31.39 -1.09
C ASP A 173 -12.78 -30.23 -0.09
N GLY A 174 -13.92 -29.66 0.27
CA GLY A 174 -13.99 -28.48 1.11
C GLY A 174 -14.22 -28.75 2.60
N ARG A 175 -14.13 -30.02 3.03
CA ARG A 175 -14.17 -30.37 4.45
C ARG A 175 -13.00 -29.73 5.20
N SER A 176 -13.19 -29.45 6.49
CA SER A 176 -12.17 -28.87 7.38
C SER A 176 -12.15 -29.63 8.70
N PRO A 177 -10.99 -30.02 9.24
CA PRO A 177 -9.65 -29.82 8.70
C PRO A 177 -9.27 -30.81 7.58
N ARG A 178 -8.23 -30.50 6.78
CA ARG A 178 -7.64 -31.42 5.79
C ARG A 178 -6.11 -31.47 5.86
N LYS A 179 -5.53 -32.62 5.53
CA LYS A 179 -4.08 -32.78 5.37
C LYS A 179 -3.70 -32.64 3.89
N ILE A 180 -2.99 -31.57 3.54
CA ILE A 180 -2.61 -31.21 2.17
C ILE A 180 -1.12 -30.86 2.17
N GLY A 181 -0.33 -31.45 1.27
CA GLY A 181 1.13 -31.17 1.21
C GLY A 181 1.87 -31.43 2.52
N GLY A 182 1.38 -32.35 3.36
CA GLY A 182 1.92 -32.64 4.69
C GLY A 182 1.46 -31.69 5.81
N GLN A 183 0.78 -30.59 5.48
CA GLN A 183 0.26 -29.60 6.43
C GLN A 183 -1.20 -29.87 6.78
N THR A 184 -1.61 -29.58 8.02
CA THR A 184 -3.03 -29.65 8.42
C THR A 184 -3.65 -28.26 8.29
N ILE A 185 -4.49 -28.09 7.28
CA ILE A 185 -5.16 -26.83 6.99
C ILE A 185 -6.53 -26.82 7.65
N ARG A 186 -6.77 -25.77 8.44
CA ARG A 186 -8.05 -25.46 9.07
C ARG A 186 -8.59 -24.18 8.44
N GLY A 187 -9.86 -24.20 8.06
CA GLY A 187 -10.57 -23.00 7.63
C GLY A 187 -11.71 -22.66 8.59
N PRO A 188 -12.10 -21.37 8.68
CA PRO A 188 -13.15 -20.90 9.58
C PRO A 188 -14.53 -21.42 9.19
N GLN A 189 -14.77 -21.69 7.90
CA GLN A 189 -16.03 -22.22 7.39
C GLN A 189 -15.84 -23.55 6.65
N GLN A 190 -16.87 -24.39 6.72
CA GLN A 190 -16.90 -25.67 6.03
C GLN A 190 -17.67 -25.58 4.72
N CYS A 191 -17.03 -26.07 3.67
CA CYS A 191 -17.66 -26.42 2.42
C CYS A 191 -18.11 -27.89 2.48
N SER A 192 -18.95 -28.32 1.53
CA SER A 192 -19.20 -29.75 1.34
C SER A 192 -17.95 -30.48 0.81
N ALA A 193 -18.01 -31.82 0.73
CA ALA A 193 -16.95 -32.62 0.09
C ALA A 193 -16.79 -32.35 -1.42
N THR A 194 -17.70 -31.59 -2.02
CA THR A 194 -17.65 -31.14 -3.42
C THR A 194 -17.93 -29.64 -3.44
N CYS A 195 -16.89 -28.84 -3.24
CA CYS A 195 -17.00 -27.37 -3.22
C CYS A 195 -16.40 -26.77 -4.49
N THR A 196 -17.18 -25.98 -5.22
CA THR A 196 -16.67 -25.21 -6.35
C THR A 196 -15.74 -24.10 -5.86
N LEU A 197 -14.80 -23.63 -6.68
CA LEU A 197 -13.98 -22.46 -6.34
C LEU A 197 -14.84 -21.21 -6.07
N ARG A 198 -15.98 -21.07 -6.76
CA ARG A 198 -16.95 -20.00 -6.51
C ARG A 198 -17.54 -20.07 -5.09
N GLU A 199 -18.02 -21.25 -4.69
CA GLU A 199 -18.55 -21.47 -3.34
C GLU A 199 -17.45 -21.30 -2.28
N ALA A 200 -16.26 -21.82 -2.57
CA ALA A 200 -15.11 -21.73 -1.68
C ALA A 200 -14.70 -20.27 -1.42
N LEU A 201 -14.74 -19.39 -2.43
CA LEU A 201 -14.47 -17.96 -2.24
C LEU A 201 -15.50 -17.31 -1.32
N ALA A 202 -16.80 -17.56 -1.58
CA ALA A 202 -17.88 -17.00 -0.78
C ALA A 202 -17.84 -17.42 0.69
N LYS A 203 -17.31 -18.63 0.97
CA LYS A 203 -17.12 -19.17 2.32
C LYS A 203 -15.72 -18.95 2.89
N SER A 204 -14.79 -18.36 2.13
CA SER A 204 -13.37 -18.28 2.47
C SER A 204 -12.76 -19.63 2.91
N SER A 205 -12.96 -20.68 2.11
CA SER A 205 -12.55 -22.05 2.46
C SER A 205 -11.04 -22.26 2.28
N TYR A 206 -10.28 -22.15 3.37
CA TYR A 206 -8.82 -22.35 3.37
C TYR A 206 -8.37 -23.71 2.83
N PRO A 207 -9.01 -24.86 3.17
CA PRO A 207 -8.61 -26.14 2.60
C PRO A 207 -8.72 -26.19 1.07
N VAL A 208 -9.74 -25.57 0.46
CA VAL A 208 -9.90 -25.55 -1.00
C VAL A 208 -8.82 -24.72 -1.68
N PHE A 209 -8.57 -23.51 -1.18
CA PHE A 209 -7.56 -22.62 -1.77
C PHE A 209 -6.14 -23.15 -1.58
N TYR A 210 -5.84 -23.73 -0.43
CA TYR A 210 -4.54 -24.36 -0.21
C TYR A 210 -4.33 -25.58 -1.14
N ASP A 211 -5.37 -26.41 -1.34
CA ASP A 211 -5.33 -27.55 -2.28
C ASP A 211 -5.10 -27.09 -3.72
N LEU A 212 -5.88 -26.10 -4.18
CA LEU A 212 -5.73 -25.43 -5.48
C LEU A 212 -4.28 -24.96 -5.70
N VAL A 213 -3.71 -24.26 -4.72
CA VAL A 213 -2.37 -23.69 -4.89
C VAL A 213 -1.28 -24.75 -4.86
N VAL A 214 -1.35 -25.70 -3.94
CA VAL A 214 -0.32 -26.75 -3.82
C VAL A 214 -0.33 -27.71 -5.01
N ASN A 215 -1.51 -28.07 -5.51
CA ASN A 215 -1.63 -29.13 -6.51
C ASN A 215 -1.83 -28.65 -7.96
N ASP A 216 -2.28 -27.40 -8.17
CA ASP A 216 -2.61 -26.94 -9.53
C ASP A 216 -1.87 -25.67 -9.96
N THR A 217 -1.84 -24.60 -9.16
CA THR A 217 -1.30 -23.31 -9.61
C THR A 217 0.16 -23.09 -9.23
N GLY A 218 0.60 -23.70 -8.12
CA GLY A 218 1.89 -23.47 -7.49
C GLY A 218 2.01 -22.07 -6.87
N THR A 219 2.84 -21.94 -5.84
CA THR A 219 3.05 -20.67 -5.12
C THR A 219 3.63 -19.57 -6.03
N ASN A 220 4.43 -19.96 -7.04
CA ASN A 220 4.92 -19.05 -8.08
C ASN A 220 3.83 -18.52 -9.01
N GLY A 221 2.82 -19.33 -9.33
CA GLY A 221 1.68 -18.90 -10.13
C GLY A 221 0.92 -17.79 -9.41
N VAL A 222 0.65 -17.99 -8.11
CA VAL A 222 0.02 -17.00 -7.24
C VAL A 222 0.86 -15.73 -7.12
N LYS A 223 2.16 -15.85 -6.84
CA LYS A 223 3.08 -14.70 -6.79
C LYS A 223 3.05 -13.89 -8.09
N LYS A 224 3.09 -14.56 -9.24
CA LYS A 224 3.02 -13.91 -10.56
C LYS A 224 1.69 -13.16 -10.72
N ALA A 225 0.57 -13.80 -10.38
CA ALA A 225 -0.76 -13.20 -10.44
C ALA A 225 -0.87 -11.95 -9.53
N ALA A 226 -0.30 -11.99 -8.33
CA ALA A 226 -0.28 -10.85 -7.42
C ALA A 226 0.48 -9.65 -8.01
N HIS A 227 1.67 -9.89 -8.58
CA HIS A 227 2.45 -8.84 -9.23
C HIS A 227 1.78 -8.29 -10.49
N GLN A 228 1.12 -9.15 -11.26
CA GLN A 228 0.29 -8.74 -12.40
C GLN A 228 -0.87 -7.86 -11.96
N ALA A 229 -1.53 -8.20 -10.84
CA ALA A 229 -2.61 -7.40 -10.27
C ALA A 229 -2.13 -6.02 -9.78
N GLY A 230 -0.86 -5.87 -9.42
CA GLY A 230 -0.29 -4.58 -8.98
C GLY A 230 0.37 -4.60 -7.60
N VAL A 231 0.49 -5.77 -6.96
CA VAL A 231 1.35 -5.91 -5.78
C VAL A 231 2.81 -5.70 -6.21
N PRO A 232 3.55 -4.75 -5.62
CA PRO A 232 4.92 -4.48 -6.05
C PRO A 232 5.84 -5.66 -5.73
N GLN A 233 6.95 -5.78 -6.46
CA GLN A 233 7.97 -6.80 -6.14
C GLN A 233 8.73 -6.49 -4.86
N SER A 234 8.83 -5.20 -4.53
CA SER A 234 9.49 -4.72 -3.32
C SER A 234 8.94 -3.36 -2.93
N VAL A 235 9.04 -3.04 -1.64
CA VAL A 235 8.64 -1.76 -1.05
C VAL A 235 9.79 -1.18 -0.25
N GLU A 236 9.76 0.11 0.01
CA GLU A 236 10.64 0.71 1.01
C GLU A 236 9.89 0.90 2.33
N LEU A 237 10.47 0.37 3.41
CA LEU A 237 9.99 0.49 4.78
C LEU A 237 11.18 0.85 5.66
N ASP A 238 11.06 1.91 6.45
CA ASP A 238 12.14 2.43 7.30
C ASP A 238 13.50 2.60 6.58
N GLY A 239 13.46 3.06 5.33
CA GLY A 239 14.63 3.28 4.48
C GLY A 239 15.30 1.98 3.98
N LYS A 240 14.63 0.84 4.11
CA LYS A 240 15.12 -0.46 3.62
C LYS A 240 14.20 -0.99 2.54
N LYS A 241 14.80 -1.53 1.49
CA LYS A 241 14.09 -2.26 0.44
C LYS A 241 13.72 -3.65 0.96
N VAL A 242 12.42 -3.93 1.05
CA VAL A 242 11.85 -5.22 1.46
C VAL A 242 11.22 -5.89 0.24
N ALA A 243 11.65 -7.10 -0.10
CA ALA A 243 11.03 -7.89 -1.16
C ALA A 243 9.70 -8.47 -0.67
N LEU A 244 8.67 -8.45 -1.53
CA LEU A 244 7.36 -9.00 -1.21
C LEU A 244 7.18 -10.40 -1.82
N LEU A 245 6.37 -11.24 -1.16
CA LEU A 245 5.98 -12.57 -1.65
C LEU A 245 7.21 -13.45 -1.94
N VAL A 246 8.17 -13.48 -1.01
CA VAL A 246 9.39 -14.31 -1.08
C VAL A 246 9.50 -15.16 0.17
N GLY A 247 10.13 -16.33 0.05
CA GLY A 247 10.52 -17.15 1.20
C GLY A 247 11.49 -16.41 2.13
N GLU A 248 11.68 -16.92 3.35
CA GLU A 248 12.61 -16.33 4.33
C GLU A 248 14.06 -16.25 3.81
N ASP A 249 14.43 -17.18 2.93
CA ASP A 249 15.72 -17.25 2.24
C ASP A 249 15.76 -16.45 0.92
N GLY A 250 14.71 -15.70 0.61
CA GLY A 250 14.53 -14.96 -0.65
C GLY A 250 14.04 -15.81 -1.82
N SER A 251 13.75 -17.10 -1.60
CA SER A 251 13.24 -18.01 -2.64
C SER A 251 11.74 -17.82 -2.91
N THR A 252 11.12 -18.82 -3.52
CA THR A 252 9.68 -18.84 -3.79
C THR A 252 8.89 -18.90 -2.48
N PRO A 253 7.72 -18.24 -2.40
CA PRO A 253 6.95 -18.26 -1.17
C PRO A 253 6.45 -19.66 -0.81
N ASN A 254 6.24 -19.91 0.48
CA ASN A 254 5.71 -21.18 0.98
C ASN A 254 4.20 -21.29 0.66
N GLY A 255 3.57 -22.41 1.05
CA GLY A 255 2.14 -22.64 0.80
C GLY A 255 1.19 -21.65 1.50
N GLY A 256 1.64 -20.93 2.53
CA GLY A 256 0.85 -19.92 3.25
C GLY A 256 0.38 -18.77 2.36
N ILE A 257 1.04 -18.53 1.23
CA ILE A 257 0.60 -17.56 0.22
C ILE A 257 -0.85 -17.81 -0.25
N ALA A 258 -1.28 -19.08 -0.31
CA ALA A 258 -2.62 -19.47 -0.72
C ALA A 258 -3.74 -18.96 0.23
N LEU A 259 -3.36 -18.48 1.41
CA LEU A 259 -4.29 -18.02 2.44
C LEU A 259 -4.05 -16.55 2.80
N GLY A 260 -3.15 -15.85 2.08
CA GLY A 260 -2.66 -14.54 2.49
C GLY A 260 -1.98 -14.57 3.87
N ALA A 261 -1.36 -15.69 4.21
CA ALA A 261 -0.70 -15.98 5.49
C ALA A 261 0.83 -16.07 5.32
N ASP A 262 1.53 -16.31 6.43
CA ASP A 262 3.00 -16.41 6.49
C ASP A 262 3.68 -15.22 5.80
N ASN A 263 4.38 -15.48 4.69
CA ASN A 263 5.16 -14.50 3.92
C ASN A 263 4.38 -13.79 2.82
N ALA A 264 3.04 -13.94 2.79
CA ALA A 264 2.15 -13.12 1.99
C ALA A 264 1.73 -11.83 2.71
N GLU A 265 2.71 -11.16 3.31
CA GLU A 265 2.52 -9.86 3.93
C GLU A 265 2.60 -8.75 2.88
N LEU A 266 1.61 -7.86 2.91
CA LEU A 266 1.48 -6.76 1.96
C LEU A 266 1.10 -5.49 2.71
N ARG A 267 1.25 -4.34 2.05
CA ARG A 267 0.69 -3.10 2.57
C ARG A 267 -0.82 -3.06 2.28
N PRO A 268 -1.66 -2.49 3.15
CA PRO A 268 -3.07 -2.24 2.83
C PRO A 268 -3.31 -1.53 1.51
N PHE A 269 -2.42 -0.61 1.14
CA PHE A 269 -2.42 0.06 -0.15
C PHE A 269 -2.27 -0.90 -1.33
N ASP A 270 -1.42 -1.94 -1.21
CA ASP A 270 -1.14 -2.88 -2.29
C ASP A 270 -2.38 -3.73 -2.62
N LEU A 271 -3.22 -4.03 -1.62
CA LEU A 271 -4.52 -4.67 -1.83
C LEU A 271 -5.50 -3.76 -2.58
N ALA A 272 -5.56 -2.46 -2.26
CA ALA A 272 -6.38 -1.52 -3.02
C ALA A 272 -5.93 -1.46 -4.49
N ALA A 273 -4.62 -1.44 -4.72
CA ALA A 273 -4.05 -1.43 -6.07
C ALA A 273 -4.37 -2.71 -6.85
N ALA A 274 -4.22 -3.88 -6.21
CA ALA A 274 -4.56 -5.17 -6.82
C ALA A 274 -6.05 -5.27 -7.19
N TYR A 275 -6.93 -4.80 -6.29
CA TYR A 275 -8.38 -4.81 -6.53
C TYR A 275 -8.80 -3.76 -7.56
N ALA A 276 -8.06 -2.65 -7.71
CA ALA A 276 -8.28 -1.68 -8.77
C ALA A 276 -8.07 -2.32 -10.17
N THR A 277 -7.10 -3.21 -10.31
CA THR A 277 -6.89 -3.96 -11.57
C THR A 277 -8.02 -4.94 -11.87
N LEU A 278 -8.62 -5.55 -10.85
CA LEU A 278 -9.82 -6.37 -11.05
C LEU A 278 -11.00 -5.49 -11.47
N ALA A 279 -11.20 -4.37 -10.77
CA ALA A 279 -12.28 -3.41 -11.01
C ALA A 279 -12.23 -2.75 -12.40
N SER A 280 -11.02 -2.60 -12.96
CA SER A 280 -10.79 -2.02 -14.29
C SER A 280 -10.95 -3.04 -15.44
N GLY A 281 -11.45 -4.24 -15.17
CA GLY A 281 -11.57 -5.30 -16.17
C GLY A 281 -10.21 -5.88 -16.56
N GLY A 282 -9.30 -6.05 -15.61
CA GLY A 282 -8.00 -6.68 -15.85
C GLY A 282 -6.97 -5.75 -16.49
N VAL A 283 -7.16 -4.44 -16.39
CA VAL A 283 -6.21 -3.42 -16.88
C VAL A 283 -5.52 -2.76 -15.69
N ARG A 284 -4.24 -3.04 -15.49
CA ARG A 284 -3.48 -2.42 -14.41
C ARG A 284 -3.12 -0.99 -14.76
N ASN A 285 -3.54 -0.06 -13.91
CA ASN A 285 -3.04 1.30 -13.87
C ASN A 285 -2.21 1.49 -12.60
N GLU A 286 -0.96 1.96 -12.75
CA GLU A 286 -0.07 2.18 -11.62
C GLU A 286 -0.62 3.30 -10.72
N PRO A 287 -0.84 3.06 -9.42
CA PRO A 287 -1.36 4.09 -8.54
C PRO A 287 -0.45 5.32 -8.45
N PHE A 288 -1.07 6.50 -8.39
CA PHE A 288 -0.35 7.77 -8.30
C PHE A 288 -1.14 8.83 -7.50
N PHE A 289 -0.41 9.69 -6.82
CA PHE A 289 -0.90 10.83 -6.04
C PHE A 289 -0.76 12.16 -6.78
N ILE A 290 0.28 12.35 -7.60
CA ILE A 290 0.59 13.62 -8.25
C ILE A 290 -0.12 13.70 -9.60
N GLU A 291 -1.15 14.54 -9.72
CA GLU A 291 -1.82 14.77 -11.00
C GLU A 291 -1.05 15.78 -11.86
N LYS A 292 -0.61 16.88 -11.25
CA LYS A 292 0.00 18.01 -11.97
C LYS A 292 0.94 18.79 -11.07
N ILE A 293 2.06 19.26 -11.62
CA ILE A 293 2.98 20.19 -10.96
C ILE A 293 3.09 21.45 -11.81
N THR A 294 2.93 22.62 -11.19
CA THR A 294 3.12 23.93 -11.83
C THR A 294 4.14 24.77 -11.07
N GLY A 295 4.97 25.51 -11.80
CA GLY A 295 5.87 26.50 -11.23
C GLY A 295 5.14 27.73 -10.72
N ALA A 296 5.83 28.57 -9.95
CA ALA A 296 5.29 29.83 -9.42
C ALA A 296 4.87 30.84 -10.51
N ASP A 297 5.43 30.72 -11.72
CA ASP A 297 5.10 31.49 -12.92
C ASP A 297 3.93 30.91 -13.73
N GLY A 298 3.35 29.80 -13.27
CA GLY A 298 2.29 29.08 -13.96
C GLY A 298 2.77 28.07 -15.00
N ALA A 299 4.09 27.91 -15.19
CA ALA A 299 4.63 26.93 -16.12
C ALA A 299 4.22 25.50 -15.73
N LEU A 300 3.76 24.71 -16.69
CA LEU A 300 3.49 23.28 -16.48
C LEU A 300 4.82 22.54 -16.38
N LEU A 301 5.12 21.99 -15.21
CA LEU A 301 6.34 21.23 -14.97
C LEU A 301 6.09 19.72 -15.14
N HIS A 302 4.93 19.24 -14.71
CA HIS A 302 4.54 17.82 -14.82
C HIS A 302 3.02 17.67 -14.99
N GLN A 303 2.62 16.65 -15.74
CA GLN A 303 1.24 16.18 -15.86
C GLN A 303 1.25 14.65 -15.88
N ALA A 304 0.44 14.02 -15.02
CA ALA A 304 0.28 12.58 -15.00
C ALA A 304 -0.37 12.07 -16.29
N VAL A 305 0.13 10.93 -16.77
CA VAL A 305 -0.39 10.23 -17.94
C VAL A 305 -0.60 8.77 -17.55
N ALA A 306 -1.82 8.27 -17.69
CA ALA A 306 -2.13 6.88 -17.43
C ALA A 306 -1.32 5.96 -18.36
N LYS A 307 -0.83 4.85 -17.80
CA LYS A 307 -0.06 3.83 -18.52
C LYS A 307 -0.73 2.46 -18.32
N PRO A 308 -1.90 2.24 -18.94
CA PRO A 308 -2.65 1.00 -18.76
C PRO A 308 -1.87 -0.18 -19.32
N VAL A 309 -1.89 -1.30 -18.59
CA VAL A 309 -1.26 -2.56 -19.00
C VAL A 309 -2.28 -3.69 -18.82
N SER A 310 -2.42 -4.54 -19.85
CA SER A 310 -3.21 -5.77 -19.70
C SER A 310 -2.54 -6.69 -18.66
N ALA A 311 -3.22 -6.93 -17.54
CA ALA A 311 -2.58 -7.49 -16.35
C ALA A 311 -2.45 -9.01 -16.39
N PHE A 312 -3.55 -9.71 -16.68
CA PHE A 312 -3.67 -11.14 -16.46
C PHE A 312 -3.38 -11.98 -17.71
N HIS A 313 -3.37 -11.35 -18.88
CA HIS A 313 -3.03 -11.97 -20.15
C HIS A 313 -2.63 -10.89 -21.17
N ASP A 314 -1.74 -11.20 -22.13
CA ASP A 314 -1.30 -10.22 -23.14
C ASP A 314 -2.45 -9.74 -24.04
N ASP A 315 -3.36 -10.65 -24.38
CA ASP A 315 -4.69 -10.33 -24.94
C ASP A 315 -5.61 -9.72 -23.87
N HIS A 316 -5.94 -8.43 -24.06
CA HIS A 316 -6.83 -7.65 -23.21
C HIS A 316 -8.23 -8.26 -23.03
N VAL A 317 -8.78 -8.96 -24.04
CA VAL A 317 -10.11 -9.59 -23.92
C VAL A 317 -10.06 -10.70 -22.88
N LYS A 318 -9.04 -11.57 -22.96
CA LYS A 318 -8.84 -12.65 -22.00
C LYS A 318 -8.52 -12.13 -20.60
N SER A 319 -7.76 -11.03 -20.50
CA SER A 319 -7.52 -10.38 -19.21
C SER A 319 -8.84 -9.87 -18.59
N GLY A 320 -9.70 -9.28 -19.42
CA GLY A 320 -11.06 -8.87 -19.05
C GLY A 320 -11.94 -10.03 -18.61
N ASP A 321 -11.91 -11.17 -19.32
CA ASP A 321 -12.70 -12.36 -18.97
C ASP A 321 -12.30 -12.93 -17.60
N ILE A 322 -11.00 -12.93 -17.28
CA ILE A 322 -10.49 -13.34 -15.95
C ILE A 322 -11.05 -12.40 -14.88
N ALA A 323 -10.90 -11.08 -15.08
CA ALA A 323 -11.37 -10.08 -14.13
C ALA A 323 -12.90 -10.12 -13.93
N ALA A 324 -13.67 -10.33 -15.00
CA ALA A 324 -15.13 -10.41 -14.96
C ALA A 324 -15.61 -11.63 -14.16
N GLN A 325 -14.98 -12.80 -14.34
CA GLN A 325 -15.30 -14.01 -13.58
C GLN A 325 -15.07 -13.81 -12.07
N ILE A 326 -13.93 -13.21 -11.71
CA ILE A 326 -13.60 -12.91 -10.32
C ILE A 326 -14.57 -11.87 -9.74
N THR A 327 -14.87 -10.82 -10.50
CA THR A 327 -15.87 -9.80 -10.12
C THR A 327 -17.21 -10.45 -9.80
N GLY A 328 -17.71 -11.30 -10.68
CA GLY A 328 -18.99 -12.01 -10.46
C GLY A 328 -18.97 -12.94 -9.25
N ALA A 329 -17.84 -13.57 -8.93
CA ALA A 329 -17.70 -14.39 -7.73
C ALA A 329 -17.69 -13.54 -6.45
N LEU A 330 -17.01 -12.40 -6.45
CA LEU A 330 -16.97 -11.46 -5.32
C LEU A 330 -18.34 -10.81 -5.05
N GLN A 331 -19.11 -10.51 -6.10
CA GLN A 331 -20.46 -9.95 -5.97
C GLN A 331 -21.47 -10.91 -5.35
N ALA A 332 -21.19 -12.22 -5.35
CA ALA A 332 -22.04 -13.22 -4.73
C ALA A 332 -21.94 -13.23 -3.19
N ASN A 333 -20.96 -12.53 -2.61
CA ASN A 333 -20.83 -12.44 -1.17
C ASN A 333 -21.93 -11.49 -0.60
N PRO A 334 -22.84 -12.00 0.25
CA PRO A 334 -24.00 -11.24 0.72
C PRO A 334 -23.62 -10.02 1.57
N ILE A 335 -22.44 -10.02 2.20
CA ILE A 335 -21.95 -8.87 2.98
C ILE A 335 -21.68 -7.67 2.08
N CYS A 336 -21.46 -7.86 0.78
CA CYS A 336 -21.05 -6.80 -0.13
C CYS A 336 -22.21 -5.99 -0.72
N ASP A 337 -23.47 -6.32 -0.43
CA ASP A 337 -24.67 -5.63 -0.95
C ASP A 337 -24.63 -5.46 -2.48
N GLY A 338 -24.24 -6.52 -3.20
CA GLY A 338 -24.13 -6.58 -4.67
C GLY A 338 -22.88 -5.93 -5.27
N LYS A 339 -21.99 -5.37 -4.44
CA LYS A 339 -20.66 -4.89 -4.87
C LYS A 339 -19.66 -6.04 -4.82
N ALA A 340 -18.53 -5.92 -5.50
CA ALA A 340 -17.47 -6.91 -5.38
C ALA A 340 -16.68 -6.64 -4.10
N CYS A 341 -16.64 -7.58 -3.15
CA CYS A 341 -15.81 -7.43 -1.95
C CYS A 341 -15.39 -8.77 -1.36
N GLN A 342 -14.34 -8.74 -0.56
CA GLN A 342 -13.85 -9.87 0.21
C GLN A 342 -13.42 -9.38 1.59
N PRO A 343 -14.06 -9.86 2.68
CA PRO A 343 -13.55 -9.70 4.02
C PRO A 343 -12.38 -10.66 4.24
N GLY A 344 -11.46 -10.30 5.14
CA GLY A 344 -10.42 -11.22 5.57
C GLY A 344 -9.92 -10.90 6.97
N ALA A 345 -9.23 -11.86 7.55
CA ALA A 345 -8.55 -11.74 8.82
C ALA A 345 -7.38 -12.72 8.84
N TYR A 346 -6.41 -12.46 9.71
CA TYR A 346 -5.34 -13.39 10.04
C TYR A 346 -5.34 -13.65 11.55
N GLU A 347 -5.17 -14.92 11.90
CA GLU A 347 -5.19 -15.38 13.30
C GLU A 347 -3.99 -14.81 14.07
N SER A 348 -4.23 -14.45 15.34
CA SER A 348 -3.17 -14.05 16.25
C SER A 348 -2.29 -15.27 16.56
N PRO A 349 -0.95 -15.17 16.46
CA PRO A 349 -0.06 -16.28 16.78
C PRO A 349 -0.32 -16.85 18.17
N GLY A 350 -0.63 -18.14 18.24
CA GLY A 350 -0.92 -18.84 19.49
C GLY A 350 -2.39 -18.83 19.92
N SER A 351 -3.30 -18.19 19.18
CA SER A 351 -4.75 -18.18 19.48
C SER A 351 -5.58 -18.36 18.21
N ALA A 352 -6.10 -19.57 17.98
CA ALA A 352 -6.87 -19.92 16.77
C ALA A 352 -8.27 -19.28 16.70
N ASP A 353 -8.72 -18.61 17.77
CA ASP A 353 -10.03 -17.95 17.88
C ASP A 353 -9.93 -16.42 17.94
N GLN A 354 -8.71 -15.87 17.83
CA GLN A 354 -8.44 -14.45 17.86
C GLN A 354 -7.73 -14.03 16.58
N ASN A 355 -7.97 -12.81 16.11
CA ASN A 355 -7.32 -12.26 14.94
C ASN A 355 -6.31 -11.18 15.33
N SER A 356 -5.21 -11.04 14.60
CA SER A 356 -4.28 -9.91 14.71
C SER A 356 -4.43 -8.89 13.58
N THR A 357 -5.09 -9.28 12.49
CA THR A 357 -5.44 -8.39 11.38
C THR A 357 -6.86 -8.63 10.94
N ALA A 358 -7.53 -7.56 10.48
CA ALA A 358 -8.86 -7.61 9.92
C ALA A 358 -8.99 -6.63 8.75
N TRP A 359 -9.65 -7.07 7.69
CA TRP A 359 -9.65 -6.41 6.40
C TRP A 359 -11.01 -6.43 5.74
N MET A 360 -11.32 -5.36 5.02
CA MET A 360 -12.36 -5.36 3.99
C MET A 360 -11.78 -4.72 2.74
N VAL A 361 -11.71 -5.49 1.66
CA VAL A 361 -11.26 -4.99 0.35
C VAL A 361 -12.34 -5.25 -0.68
N GLY A 362 -12.63 -4.26 -1.50
CA GLY A 362 -13.69 -4.39 -2.49
C GLY A 362 -13.74 -3.20 -3.43
N TYR A 363 -14.62 -3.27 -4.42
CA TYR A 363 -14.71 -2.24 -5.44
C TYR A 363 -16.11 -2.10 -6.04
N THR A 364 -16.31 -0.93 -6.62
CA THR A 364 -17.29 -0.62 -7.67
C THR A 364 -16.54 -0.39 -8.98
N PRO A 365 -17.22 -0.22 -10.13
CA PRO A 365 -16.54 0.13 -11.38
C PRO A 365 -15.71 1.43 -11.31
N THR A 366 -15.96 2.31 -10.33
CA THR A 366 -15.33 3.63 -10.23
C THR A 366 -14.39 3.77 -9.03
N LEU A 367 -14.34 2.79 -8.13
CA LEU A 367 -13.50 2.89 -6.92
C LEU A 367 -13.14 1.52 -6.37
N ALA A 368 -11.86 1.26 -6.16
CA ALA A 368 -11.35 0.14 -5.37
C ALA A 368 -10.87 0.63 -4.01
N VAL A 369 -11.33 -0.02 -2.95
CA VAL A 369 -11.15 0.43 -1.57
C VAL A 369 -10.62 -0.72 -0.72
N SER A 370 -9.55 -0.43 0.02
CA SER A 370 -8.99 -1.30 1.07
C SER A 370 -9.15 -0.61 2.42
N VAL A 371 -9.72 -1.34 3.38
CA VAL A 371 -9.81 -0.94 4.79
C VAL A 371 -9.08 -1.97 5.63
N PHE A 372 -8.18 -1.49 6.47
CA PHE A 372 -7.42 -2.29 7.43
C PHE A 372 -7.78 -1.91 8.86
N VAL A 373 -7.85 -2.92 9.73
CA VAL A 373 -7.89 -2.79 11.18
C VAL A 373 -6.82 -3.74 11.78
N GLY A 374 -6.00 -3.22 12.67
CA GLY A 374 -4.93 -3.95 13.33
C GLY A 374 -4.46 -3.27 14.63
N SER A 375 -3.23 -3.55 15.04
CA SER A 375 -2.55 -2.94 16.18
C SER A 375 -1.08 -2.63 15.86
N ASP A 376 -0.44 -1.83 16.73
CA ASP A 376 1.02 -1.57 16.61
C ASP A 376 1.81 -2.89 16.68
N ASP A 377 1.44 -3.79 17.60
CA ASP A 377 1.97 -5.15 17.75
C ASP A 377 1.13 -6.16 16.95
N GLU A 378 1.77 -6.90 16.05
CA GLU A 378 1.14 -7.89 15.17
C GLU A 378 0.75 -9.20 15.88
N HIS A 379 1.15 -9.38 17.14
CA HIS A 379 0.73 -10.53 17.95
C HIS A 379 -0.51 -10.21 18.80
N THR A 380 -0.86 -8.94 18.96
CA THR A 380 -1.99 -8.52 19.78
C THR A 380 -3.32 -8.94 19.14
N ALA A 381 -4.16 -9.63 19.92
CA ALA A 381 -5.52 -9.98 19.53
C ALA A 381 -6.39 -8.72 19.38
N LEU A 382 -7.04 -8.57 18.24
CA LEU A 382 -7.99 -7.51 17.95
C LEU A 382 -9.33 -7.81 18.61
N LYS A 383 -9.71 -6.98 19.57
CA LYS A 383 -10.98 -7.06 20.27
C LYS A 383 -11.73 -5.74 20.16
N ASP A 384 -13.05 -5.82 20.03
CA ASP A 384 -13.91 -4.66 20.11
C ASP A 384 -14.14 -4.22 21.57
N ALA A 385 -14.93 -3.15 21.75
CA ALA A 385 -15.28 -2.62 23.06
C ALA A 385 -16.03 -3.62 23.96
N ALA A 386 -16.68 -4.63 23.39
CA ALA A 386 -17.36 -5.70 24.12
C ALA A 386 -16.43 -6.90 24.41
N GLY A 387 -15.18 -6.86 23.93
CA GLY A 387 -14.20 -7.93 24.07
C GLY A 387 -14.33 -9.04 23.03
N ALA A 388 -15.18 -8.88 22.01
CA ALA A 388 -15.36 -9.87 20.95
C ALA A 388 -14.23 -9.75 19.91
N PRO A 389 -13.78 -10.86 19.29
CA PRO A 389 -12.79 -10.83 18.23
C PRO A 389 -13.24 -9.98 17.03
N ILE A 390 -12.35 -9.14 16.50
CA ILE A 390 -12.62 -8.36 15.30
C ILE A 390 -12.18 -9.17 14.07
N ASP A 391 -13.05 -9.27 13.07
CA ASP A 391 -12.74 -9.82 11.76
C ASP A 391 -13.08 -8.83 10.62
N GLY A 392 -12.90 -9.25 9.38
CA GLY A 392 -13.19 -8.44 8.19
C GLY A 392 -14.65 -8.00 8.04
N THR A 393 -15.59 -8.71 8.66
CA THR A 393 -17.05 -8.46 8.57
C THR A 393 -17.55 -7.44 9.60
N GLY A 394 -16.75 -7.15 10.63
CA GLY A 394 -17.04 -6.18 11.68
C GLY A 394 -16.64 -4.73 11.30
N LEU A 395 -15.68 -4.18 12.06
CA LEU A 395 -15.22 -2.79 11.89
C LEU A 395 -14.74 -2.48 10.45
N PRO A 396 -13.93 -3.33 9.78
CA PRO A 396 -13.47 -3.05 8.42
C PRO A 396 -14.63 -2.91 7.43
N ALA A 397 -15.58 -3.85 7.43
CA ALA A 397 -16.76 -3.77 6.56
C ALA A 397 -17.65 -2.56 6.88
N THR A 398 -17.83 -2.22 8.16
CA THR A 398 -18.60 -1.04 8.57
C THR A 398 -17.98 0.25 8.02
N ILE A 399 -16.65 0.40 8.14
CA ILE A 399 -15.93 1.55 7.59
C ILE A 399 -16.02 1.56 6.06
N TRP A 400 -15.82 0.42 5.40
CA TRP A 400 -15.87 0.31 3.94
C TRP A 400 -17.24 0.69 3.37
N LYS A 401 -18.32 0.16 3.97
CA LYS A 401 -19.70 0.50 3.57
C LYS A 401 -20.03 1.96 3.85
N GLY A 402 -19.67 2.47 5.04
CA GLY A 402 -19.90 3.86 5.42
C GLY A 402 -19.15 4.84 4.50
N PHE A 403 -17.92 4.49 4.09
CA PHE A 403 -17.15 5.28 3.14
C PHE A 403 -17.86 5.35 1.79
N LEU A 404 -18.24 4.20 1.21
CA LEU A 404 -18.94 4.16 -0.08
C LEU A 404 -20.31 4.84 -0.06
N ALA A 405 -21.02 4.80 1.06
CA ALA A 405 -22.32 5.46 1.22
C ALA A 405 -22.20 6.99 1.40
N GLY A 406 -21.04 7.49 1.85
CA GLY A 406 -20.80 8.92 2.05
C GLY A 406 -20.27 9.67 0.81
N LEU A 407 -19.89 8.94 -0.24
CA LEU A 407 -19.52 9.49 -1.55
C LEU A 407 -20.77 9.77 -2.38
#